data_AF-A0A832X159-F1
#
_entry.id   AF-A0A832X159-F1
#
_cell.length_a   1.000
_cell.length_b   1.000
_cell.length_c   1.000
_cell.angle_alpha   90.00
_cell.angle_beta   90.00
_cell.angle_gamma   90.00
#
_symmetry.space_group_name_H-M   'P 1'
#
loop_
_entity.id
_entity.type
_entity.pdbx_description
1 polymer ?
#
loop_
_entity_poly.entity_id
_entity_poly.type
_entity_poly.pdbx_seq_one_letter_code
_entity_poly.pdbx_strand_id
1 'polypeptide(L)'
;MIEVIVWILLTLAIGSISAVIAKRYGVEYIIGMFACFTVVANIIASKIVVFGPFTVPAAVLVYSTTFLLTDFLSELYSEKEAIKAVFIGFLSNVVLVISVWVAVQWQAAPFWQ
;
A
#
# COMPACT_ATOMS: atom_id res chain seq x y z
N MET A 1 3.62 -17.17 -14.39
CA MET A 1 4.17 -17.68 -13.11
C MET A 1 5.40 -16.89 -12.65
N ILE A 2 6.43 -16.71 -13.51
CA ILE A 2 7.64 -15.93 -13.16
C ILE A 2 7.29 -14.51 -12.70
N GLU A 3 6.39 -13.81 -13.41
CA GLU A 3 5.99 -12.44 -13.05
C GLU A 3 5.44 -12.33 -11.63
N VAL A 4 4.60 -13.27 -11.18
CA VAL A 4 4.03 -13.23 -9.83
C VAL A 4 5.09 -13.53 -8.77
N ILE A 5 6.02 -14.46 -9.03
CA ILE A 5 7.13 -14.74 -8.12
C ILE A 5 8.05 -13.53 -7.99
N VAL A 6 8.39 -12.90 -9.11
CA VAL A 6 9.16 -11.64 -9.13
C VAL A 6 8.40 -10.56 -8.35
N TRP A 7 7.09 -10.46 -8.51
CA TRP A 7 6.28 -9.49 -7.78
C TRP A 7 6.28 -9.74 -6.27
N ILE A 8 6.14 -10.99 -5.83
CA ILE A 8 6.25 -11.38 -4.40
C ILE A 8 7.61 -10.97 -3.83
N LEU A 9 8.69 -11.29 -4.54
CA LEU A 9 10.05 -10.95 -4.10
C LEU A 9 10.24 -9.43 -4.02
N LEU A 10 9.72 -8.68 -4.98
CA LEU A 10 9.79 -7.22 -4.98
C LEU A 10 8.98 -6.61 -3.84
N THR A 11 7.73 -7.01 -3.62
CA THR A 11 6.89 -6.41 -2.57
C THR A 11 7.44 -6.70 -1.17
N LEU A 12 7.97 -7.91 -0.95
CA LEU A 12 8.66 -8.26 0.29
C LEU A 12 9.97 -7.49 0.45
N ALA A 13 10.80 -7.41 -0.59
CA ALA A 13 12.05 -6.66 -0.55
C ALA A 13 11.81 -5.18 -0.24
N ILE A 14 10.80 -4.55 -0.85
CA ILE A 14 10.48 -3.14 -0.57
C ILE A 14 10.00 -2.97 0.88
N GLY A 15 9.21 -3.91 1.41
CA GLY A 15 8.81 -3.91 2.82
C GLY A 15 10.01 -3.98 3.78
N SER A 16 10.91 -4.94 3.55
CA SER A 16 12.12 -5.12 4.37
C SER A 16 13.09 -3.94 4.23
N ILE A 17 13.30 -3.41 3.03
CA ILE A 17 14.13 -2.22 2.79
C ILE A 17 13.54 -1.01 3.52
N SER A 18 12.22 -0.86 3.51
CA SER A 18 11.55 0.24 4.21
C SER A 18 11.84 0.20 5.72
N ALA A 19 11.89 -0.99 6.31
CA ALA A 19 12.26 -1.17 7.72
C ALA A 19 13.74 -0.86 8.00
N VAL A 20 14.65 -1.21 7.09
CA VAL A 20 16.07 -0.85 7.21
C VAL A 20 16.26 0.66 7.15
N ILE A 21 15.56 1.33 6.22
CA ILE A 21 15.62 2.79 6.06
C ILE A 21 15.02 3.51 7.29
N ALA A 22 13.97 2.94 7.88
CA ALA A 22 13.33 3.49 9.07
C ALA A 22 14.26 3.61 10.28
N LYS A 23 15.27 2.74 10.40
CA LYS A 23 16.31 2.89 11.44
C LYS A 23 17.05 4.22 11.36
N ARG A 24 17.09 4.85 10.18
CA ARG A 24 17.76 6.14 9.96
C ARG A 24 16.82 7.35 10.02
N TYR A 25 15.59 7.19 9.55
CA TYR A 25 14.64 8.31 9.40
C TYR A 25 13.56 8.38 10.49
N GLY A 26 13.45 7.38 11.36
CA GLY A 26 12.46 7.33 12.42
C GLY A 26 11.21 6.55 12.04
N VAL A 27 10.27 6.49 13.00
CA VAL A 27 9.03 5.72 12.90
C VAL A 27 8.06 6.29 11.87
N GLU A 28 8.13 7.61 11.66
CA GLU A 28 7.30 8.38 10.73
C GLU A 28 7.46 7.88 9.29
N TYR A 29 8.66 7.42 8.94
CA TYR A 29 8.94 6.84 7.62
C TYR A 29 8.11 5.58 7.35
N ILE A 30 8.05 4.66 8.32
CA ILE A 30 7.26 3.42 8.17
C ILE A 30 5.77 3.75 8.10
N ILE A 31 5.32 4.70 8.93
CA ILE A 31 3.93 5.16 8.92
C ILE A 31 3.56 5.74 7.54
N GLY A 32 4.42 6.57 6.96
CA GLY A 32 4.24 7.11 5.61
C GLY A 32 4.23 6.03 4.53
N MET A 33 5.16 5.07 4.60
CA MET A 33 5.18 3.95 3.66
C MET A 33 3.94 3.06 3.79
N PHE A 34 3.47 2.79 5.01
CA PHE A 34 2.23 2.05 5.25
C PHE A 34 1.04 2.74 4.56
N ALA A 35 0.90 4.05 4.75
CA ALA A 35 -0.16 4.83 4.11
C ALA A 35 -0.05 4.81 2.58
N CYS A 36 1.16 4.98 2.03
CA CYS A 36 1.44 4.89 0.61
C CYS A 36 1.02 3.53 0.03
N PHE A 37 1.46 2.43 0.65
CA PHE A 37 1.12 1.09 0.20
C PHE A 37 -0.37 0.80 0.28
N THR A 38 -1.06 1.31 1.29
CA THR A 38 -2.52 1.13 1.42
C THR A 38 -3.27 1.84 0.28
N VAL A 39 -2.87 3.07 -0.04
CA VAL A 39 -3.45 3.82 -1.17
C VAL A 39 -3.17 3.12 -2.50
N VAL A 40 -1.94 2.67 -2.72
CA VAL A 40 -1.54 1.92 -3.92
C VAL A 40 -2.31 0.60 -4.04
N ALA A 41 -2.48 -0.12 -2.93
CA ALA A 41 -3.25 -1.36 -2.89
C ALA A 41 -4.69 -1.13 -3.36
N ASN A 42 -5.34 -0.05 -2.92
CA ASN A 42 -6.71 0.26 -3.34
C ASN A 42 -6.85 0.57 -4.83
N ILE A 43 -5.84 1.20 -5.45
CA ILE A 43 -5.84 1.45 -6.90
C ILE A 43 -5.66 0.14 -7.68
N ILE A 44 -4.69 -0.68 -7.26
CA ILE A 44 -4.30 -1.92 -7.95
C ILE A 44 -5.31 -3.05 -7.70
N ALA A 45 -6.16 -2.95 -6.66
CA ALA A 45 -7.16 -3.95 -6.32
C ALA A 45 -8.17 -4.21 -7.44
N SER A 46 -8.39 -3.24 -8.33
CA SER A 46 -9.24 -3.37 -9.51
C SER A 46 -8.71 -4.40 -10.53
N LYS A 47 -7.40 -4.70 -10.51
CA LYS A 47 -6.77 -5.64 -11.43
C LYS A 47 -6.71 -7.04 -10.83
N ILE A 48 -7.36 -7.99 -11.49
CA ILE A 48 -7.34 -9.41 -11.12
C ILE A 48 -6.16 -10.10 -11.81
N VAL A 49 -5.43 -10.93 -11.07
CA VAL A 49 -4.30 -11.74 -11.55
C VAL A 49 -4.53 -13.22 -11.26
N VAL A 50 -3.96 -14.07 -12.11
CA VAL A 50 -4.02 -15.52 -11.96
C VAL A 50 -2.72 -16.04 -11.35
N PHE A 51 -2.84 -16.75 -10.24
CA PHE A 51 -1.75 -17.40 -9.53
C PHE A 51 -2.01 -18.91 -9.41
N GLY A 52 -1.45 -19.68 -10.35
CA GLY A 52 -1.72 -21.12 -10.43
C GLY A 52 -3.22 -21.38 -10.59
N PRO A 53 -3.87 -22.12 -9.66
CA PRO A 53 -5.32 -22.35 -9.70
C PRO A 53 -6.15 -21.20 -9.12
N PHE A 54 -5.53 -20.19 -8.52
CA PHE A 54 -6.23 -19.10 -7.83
C PHE A 54 -6.34 -17.86 -8.70
N THR A 55 -7.46 -17.15 -8.58
CA THR A 55 -7.70 -15.86 -9.22
C THR A 55 -7.92 -14.83 -8.12
N VAL A 56 -6.99 -13.89 -7.98
CA VAL A 56 -6.95 -12.95 -6.84
C VAL A 56 -6.67 -11.53 -7.32
N PRO A 57 -7.10 -10.49 -6.57
CA PRO A 57 -6.67 -9.12 -6.84
C PRO A 57 -5.15 -8.98 -6.75
N ALA A 58 -4.54 -8.21 -7.65
CA ALA A 58 -3.11 -7.90 -7.61
C ALA A 58 -2.68 -7.19 -6.32
N ALA A 59 -3.61 -6.50 -5.66
CA ALA A 59 -3.40 -5.83 -4.39
C ALA A 59 -3.07 -6.76 -3.21
N VAL A 60 -3.40 -8.06 -3.28
CA VAL A 60 -3.17 -9.00 -2.18
C VAL A 60 -1.70 -8.98 -1.72
N LEU A 61 -0.76 -8.93 -2.66
CA LEU A 61 0.68 -8.90 -2.36
C LEU A 61 1.13 -7.57 -1.76
N VAL A 62 0.48 -6.48 -2.13
CA VAL A 62 0.74 -5.15 -1.55
C VAL A 62 0.24 -5.11 -0.11
N TYR A 63 -0.93 -5.70 0.16
CA TYR A 63 -1.46 -5.83 1.51
C TYR A 63 -0.55 -6.69 2.40
N SER A 64 0.06 -7.76 1.89
CA SER A 64 1.07 -8.53 2.64
C SER A 64 2.22 -7.64 3.13
N THR A 65 2.70 -6.71 2.31
CA THR A 65 3.71 -5.73 2.72
C THR A 65 3.16 -4.77 3.79
N THR A 66 1.91 -4.32 3.69
CA THR A 66 1.31 -3.46 4.73
C THR A 66 1.26 -4.14 6.10
N PHE A 67 0.92 -5.44 6.15
CA PHE A 67 0.93 -6.22 7.39
C PHE A 67 2.34 -6.33 7.98
N LEU A 68 3.34 -6.60 7.14
CA LEU A 68 4.74 -6.63 7.57
C LEU A 68 5.18 -5.28 8.19
N LEU A 69 4.76 -4.15 7.59
CA LEU A 69 5.09 -2.82 8.13
C LEU A 69 4.38 -2.54 9.47
N THR A 70 3.13 -2.96 9.63
CA THR A 70 2.42 -2.83 10.92
C THR A 70 3.03 -3.73 12.00
N ASP A 71 3.49 -4.93 11.64
CA ASP A 71 4.20 -5.82 12.56
C ASP A 71 5.54 -5.20 12.99
N PHE A 72 6.30 -4.61 12.06
CA PHE A 72 7.51 -3.87 12.42
C PHE A 72 7.23 -2.67 13.32
N LEU A 73 6.12 -1.97 13.11
CA LEU A 73 5.73 -0.86 13.99
C LEU A 73 5.38 -1.33 15.40
N SER A 74 4.63 -2.43 15.54
CA SER A 74 4.22 -2.94 16.83
C SER A 74 5.37 -3.58 17.61
N GLU A 75 6.26 -4.33 16.92
CA GLU A 75 7.37 -5.05 17.54
C GLU A 75 8.60 -4.17 17.81
N LEU A 76 8.99 -3.32 16.86
CA LEU A 76 10.24 -2.55 16.98
C LEU A 76 10.06 -1.18 17.64
N TYR A 77 8.84 -0.64 17.61
CA TYR A 77 8.55 0.70 18.13
C TYR A 77 7.52 0.62 19.27
N SER A 78 6.23 0.59 18.94
CA SER A 78 5.16 0.37 19.91
C SER A 78 3.82 0.14 19.20
N GLU A 79 2.90 -0.53 19.89
CA GLU A 79 1.52 -0.71 19.44
C GLU A 79 0.83 0.64 19.11
N LYS A 80 1.15 1.70 19.87
CA LYS A 80 0.58 3.04 19.63
C LYS A 80 0.95 3.59 18.25
N GLU A 81 2.18 3.35 17.81
CA GLU A 81 2.64 3.80 16.48
C GLU A 81 2.01 2.96 15.36
N ALA A 82 1.77 1.67 15.58
CA ALA A 82 1.02 0.83 14.65
C ALA A 82 -0.43 1.32 14.48
N ILE A 83 -1.13 1.63 15.59
CA ILE A 83 -2.49 2.20 15.56
C ILE A 83 -2.50 3.55 14.83
N LYS A 84 -1.50 4.39 15.09
CA LYS A 84 -1.34 5.69 14.42
C LYS A 84 -1.13 5.51 12.93
N ALA A 85 -0.36 4.51 12.49
CA ALA A 85 -0.18 4.20 11.07
C ALA A 85 -1.49 3.81 10.39
N VAL A 86 -2.30 2.97 11.04
CA VAL A 86 -3.62 2.59 10.53
C VAL A 86 -4.52 3.81 10.38
N PHE A 87 -4.55 4.71 11.36
CA PHE A 87 -5.34 5.93 11.28
C PHE A 87 -4.88 6.87 10.16
N ILE A 88 -3.56 7.04 9.99
CA ILE A 88 -2.99 7.85 8.90
C ILE A 88 -3.27 7.20 7.54
N GLY A 89 -3.18 5.88 7.43
CA GLY A 89 -3.54 5.14 6.23
C GLY A 89 -5.04 5.30 5.89
N PHE A 90 -5.91 5.24 6.88
CA PHE A 90 -7.34 5.50 6.70
C PHE A 90 -7.59 6.93 6.20
N LEU A 91 -7.00 7.94 6.83
CA LEU A 91 -7.14 9.33 6.42
C LEU A 91 -6.61 9.56 5.00
N SER A 92 -5.49 8.91 4.64
CA SER A 92 -4.94 8.96 3.28
C SER A 92 -5.89 8.40 2.23
N ASN A 93 -6.65 7.35 2.60
CA ASN A 93 -7.71 6.82 1.72
C ASN A 93 -8.91 7.74 1.60
N VAL A 94 -9.30 8.44 2.66
CA VAL A 94 -10.34 9.48 2.58
C VAL A 94 -9.91 10.57 1.59
N VAL A 95 -8.65 11.02 1.67
CA VAL A 95 -8.08 11.99 0.72
C VAL A 95 -8.12 11.44 -0.72
N LEU A 96 -7.73 10.19 -0.93
CA LEU A 96 -7.83 9.52 -2.24
C LEU A 96 -9.28 9.56 -2.77
N VAL A 97 -10.24 9.09 -1.97
CA VAL A 97 -11.64 8.99 -2.38
C VAL A 97 -12.23 10.35 -2.73
N ILE A 98 -11.99 11.37 -1.90
CA ILE A 98 -12.48 12.73 -2.16
C ILE A 98 -11.85 13.28 -3.45
N SER A 99 -10.54 13.09 -3.63
CA SER A 99 -9.83 13.58 -4.82
C SER A 99 -10.34 12.93 -6.10
N VAL A 100 -10.51 11.61 -6.08
CA VAL A 100 -11.06 10.85 -7.21
C VAL A 100 -12.50 11.25 -7.49
N TRP A 101 -13.33 11.40 -6.46
CA TRP A 101 -14.73 11.81 -6.61
C TRP A 101 -14.85 13.17 -7.28
N VAL A 102 -14.09 14.17 -6.83
CA VAL A 102 -14.07 15.51 -7.45
C VAL A 102 -13.59 15.44 -8.90
N ALA A 103 -12.51 14.70 -9.17
CA ALA A 103 -11.95 14.59 -10.52
C ALA A 103 -12.92 13.95 -11.52
N VAL A 104 -13.70 12.94 -11.09
CA VAL A 104 -14.69 12.26 -11.95
C VAL A 104 -15.89 13.17 -12.30
N GLN A 105 -16.20 14.17 -11.49
CA GLN A 105 -17.29 15.12 -11.78
C GLN A 105 -16.89 16.21 -12.79
N TRP A 106 -15.60 16.41 -13.05
CA TRP A 106 -15.16 17.40 -14.02
C TRP A 106 -15.49 16.97 -15.45
N GLN A 107 -15.79 17.95 -16.30
CA GLN A 107 -16.03 17.68 -17.71
C GLN A 107 -14.76 17.10 -18.34
N ALA A 108 -14.90 15.92 -18.96
CA ALA A 108 -13.81 15.29 -19.68
C ALA A 108 -13.33 16.20 -20.82
N ALA A 109 -12.02 16.27 -21.00
CA ALA A 109 -11.43 17.02 -22.09
C ALA A 109 -11.93 16.44 -23.43
N PRO A 110 -12.49 17.24 -24.36
CA PRO A 110 -13.12 16.73 -25.59
C PRO A 110 -12.20 15.91 -26.52
N PHE A 111 -10.88 16.05 -26.34
CA PHE A 111 -9.84 15.40 -27.13
C PHE A 111 -9.26 14.13 -26.46
N TRP A 112 -9.67 13.81 -25.23
CA TRP A 112 -9.13 12.71 -24.45
C TRP A 112 -10.13 11.55 -24.39
N GLN A 113 -9.72 10.36 -24.87
CA GLN A 113 -10.51 9.12 -24.88
C GLN A 113 -10.11 8.16 -23.77
#